data_AF-A0A5N6M1U3-F1
#
_entry.id   AF-A0A5N6M1U3-F1
#
_cell.length_a   1.000
_cell.length_b   1.000
_cell.length_c   1.000
_cell.angle_alpha   90.00
_cell.angle_beta   90.00
_cell.angle_gamma   90.00
#
_symmetry.space_group_name_H-M   'P 1'
#
loop_
_entity.id
_entity.type
_entity.pdbx_description
1 polymer ?
#
loop_
_entity_poly.entity_id
_entity_poly.type
_entity_poly.pdbx_seq_one_letter_code
_entity_poly.pdbx_strand_id
1 'polypeptide(L)'
;MAAEQQYAKAKISVWWDIENCRVPKGCEPHSIAQNIRSALVDMNYCGPVSIFAYGDTNRIPASVQQGLKSTGVDLNHVPAGVKDASNKKILVDMLFWALDNPAPCNYLLICGDRDFSNALHQLRMRKYNILLAQPQKASISLVAAAKCVWQWTSLLAGGRPLTNTDGSVDNSVHAPVSEPLLMPDNVLLEELVNHLHFEVEHMGLKLMSNIFSSFSLLTICISF
;
A
#
# COMPACT_ATOMS: atom_id res chain seq x y z
N MET A 1 -5.65 -16.49 8.98
CA MET A 1 -4.35 -16.40 9.69
C MET A 1 -4.33 -15.10 10.46
N ALA A 2 -4.15 -15.09 11.78
CA ALA A 2 -4.10 -13.84 12.56
C ALA A 2 -2.72 -13.14 12.42
N ALA A 3 -2.66 -11.87 12.79
CA ALA A 3 -1.45 -11.07 12.84
C ALA A 3 -0.39 -11.69 13.77
N GLU A 4 0.85 -11.75 13.30
CA GLU A 4 2.01 -12.10 14.13
C GLU A 4 2.24 -11.00 15.19
N GLN A 5 2.81 -11.38 16.34
CA GLN A 5 2.86 -10.54 17.53
C GLN A 5 3.48 -9.15 17.29
N GLN A 6 4.56 -9.06 16.50
CA GLN A 6 5.23 -7.81 16.19
C GLN A 6 4.38 -6.84 15.33
N TYR A 7 3.41 -7.36 14.59
CA TYR A 7 2.53 -6.57 13.72
C TYR A 7 1.16 -6.27 14.35
N ALA A 8 0.78 -7.00 15.40
CA ALA A 8 -0.55 -6.90 16.01
C ALA A 8 -0.87 -5.50 16.58
N LYS A 9 0.13 -4.77 17.09
CA LYS A 9 -0.02 -3.41 17.62
C LYS A 9 0.68 -2.34 16.78
N ALA A 10 1.34 -2.75 15.71
CA ALA A 10 2.06 -1.83 14.81
C ALA A 10 1.09 -0.94 14.02
N LYS A 11 1.54 0.26 13.65
CA LYS A 11 0.75 1.21 12.84
C LYS A 11 0.30 0.55 11.53
N ILE A 12 -0.86 0.97 11.04
CA ILE A 12 -1.47 0.46 9.83
C ILE A 12 -1.75 1.64 8.90
N SER A 13 -1.13 1.63 7.72
CA SER A 13 -1.44 2.56 6.63
C SER A 13 -2.29 1.85 5.56
N VAL A 14 -3.45 2.41 5.26
CA VAL A 14 -4.37 1.90 4.24
C VAL A 14 -4.31 2.82 3.02
N TRP A 15 -3.96 2.24 1.87
CA TRP A 15 -3.76 2.94 0.60
C TRP A 15 -4.82 2.49 -0.38
N TRP A 16 -5.81 3.33 -0.61
CA TRP A 16 -7.00 2.98 -1.36
C TRP A 16 -7.08 3.70 -2.70
N ASP A 17 -7.00 2.91 -3.77
CA ASP A 17 -7.39 3.35 -5.10
C ASP A 17 -8.91 3.29 -5.24
N ILE A 18 -9.58 4.43 -5.05
CA ILE A 18 -11.05 4.49 -5.09
C ILE A 18 -11.59 4.44 -6.51
N GLU A 19 -10.76 4.60 -7.53
CA GLU A 19 -11.17 4.51 -8.93
C GLU A 19 -11.30 3.06 -9.39
N ASN A 20 -10.35 2.20 -8.99
CA ASN A 20 -10.36 0.77 -9.26
C ASN A 20 -11.17 -0.03 -8.24
N CYS A 21 -11.17 0.37 -6.96
CA CYS A 21 -11.97 -0.25 -5.90
C CYS A 21 -13.08 0.71 -5.44
N ARG A 22 -14.04 0.97 -6.32
CA ARG A 22 -15.14 1.91 -6.06
C ARG A 22 -16.03 1.45 -4.91
N VAL A 23 -16.68 2.42 -4.27
CA VAL A 23 -17.79 2.17 -3.34
C VAL A 23 -18.98 1.59 -4.13
N PRO A 24 -19.46 0.37 -3.83
CA PRO A 24 -20.60 -0.22 -4.50
C PRO A 24 -21.89 0.57 -4.26
N LYS A 25 -22.82 0.52 -5.22
CA LYS A 25 -24.14 1.12 -5.05
C LYS A 25 -24.87 0.47 -3.86
N GLY A 26 -25.50 1.29 -3.02
CA GLY A 26 -26.21 0.83 -1.83
C GLY A 26 -25.31 0.55 -0.61
N CYS A 27 -23.99 0.66 -0.75
CA CYS A 27 -23.07 0.66 0.40
C CYS A 27 -23.16 2.00 1.14
N GLU A 28 -23.24 1.93 2.47
CA GLU A 28 -23.29 3.10 3.35
C GLU A 28 -21.85 3.63 3.58
N PRO A 29 -21.51 4.85 3.11
CA PRO A 29 -20.13 5.34 3.14
C PRO A 29 -19.52 5.55 4.54
N HIS A 30 -20.32 5.85 5.58
CA HIS A 30 -19.83 6.03 6.94
C HIS A 30 -19.36 4.69 7.55
N SER A 31 -19.92 3.57 7.10
CA SER A 31 -19.59 2.25 7.60
C SER A 31 -18.26 1.72 7.06
N ILE A 32 -17.79 2.23 5.91
CA ILE A 32 -16.61 1.70 5.21
C ILE A 32 -15.37 1.71 6.09
N ALA A 33 -15.04 2.87 6.68
CA ALA A 33 -13.85 2.99 7.52
C ALA A 33 -13.95 2.13 8.79
N GLN A 34 -15.15 1.97 9.35
CA GLN A 34 -15.40 1.12 10.50
C GLN A 34 -15.26 -0.36 10.15
N ASN A 35 -15.79 -0.78 9.00
CA ASN A 35 -15.73 -2.14 8.51
C ASN A 35 -14.29 -2.57 8.19
N ILE A 36 -13.50 -1.69 7.56
CA ILE A 36 -12.06 -1.92 7.35
C ILE A 36 -11.35 -2.12 8.71
N ARG A 37 -11.58 -1.24 9.68
CA ARG A 37 -10.98 -1.37 11.02
C ARG A 37 -11.43 -2.65 11.73
N SER A 38 -12.70 -3.01 11.64
CA SER A 38 -13.25 -4.22 12.24
C SER A 38 -12.62 -5.48 11.63
N ALA A 39 -12.53 -5.57 10.31
CA ALA A 39 -11.91 -6.70 9.63
C ALA A 39 -10.42 -6.86 9.97
N LEU A 40 -9.71 -5.74 10.19
CA LEU A 40 -8.33 -5.75 10.67
C LEU A 40 -8.24 -6.28 12.11
N VAL A 41 -9.11 -5.82 13.01
CA VAL A 41 -9.17 -6.28 14.41
C VAL A 41 -9.51 -7.76 14.51
N ASP A 42 -10.44 -8.26 13.70
CA ASP A 42 -10.79 -9.69 13.62
C ASP A 42 -9.60 -10.57 13.22
N MET A 43 -8.63 -9.97 12.55
CA MET A 43 -7.37 -10.59 12.14
C MET A 43 -6.22 -10.26 13.10
N ASN A 44 -6.52 -9.74 14.29
CA ASN A 44 -5.59 -9.34 15.35
C ASN A 44 -4.67 -8.14 14.99
N TYR A 45 -5.02 -7.37 13.96
CA TYR A 45 -4.37 -6.09 13.64
C TYR A 45 -5.07 -4.96 14.40
N CYS A 46 -4.56 -4.66 15.58
CA CYS A 46 -5.16 -3.76 16.57
C CYS A 46 -4.37 -2.45 16.78
N GLY A 47 -3.45 -2.11 15.87
CA GLY A 47 -2.69 -0.86 15.92
C GLY A 47 -3.48 0.34 15.35
N PRO A 48 -2.93 1.57 15.47
CA PRO A 48 -3.56 2.77 14.90
C PRO A 48 -3.70 2.67 13.37
N VAL A 49 -4.86 3.04 12.84
CA VAL A 49 -5.19 2.94 11.41
C VAL A 49 -5.36 4.32 10.78
N SER A 50 -4.56 4.61 9.75
CA SER A 50 -4.73 5.75 8.86
C SER A 50 -5.21 5.28 7.49
N ILE A 51 -6.25 5.92 6.94
CA ILE A 51 -6.84 5.53 5.66
C ILE A 51 -6.74 6.68 4.67
N PHE A 52 -6.05 6.43 3.56
CA PHE A 52 -5.84 7.39 2.48
C PHE A 52 -6.50 6.85 1.21
N ALA A 53 -7.35 7.64 0.58
CA ALA A 53 -8.08 7.28 -0.62
C ALA A 53 -7.77 8.25 -1.76
N TYR A 54 -7.47 7.72 -2.95
CA TYR A 54 -6.92 8.46 -4.08
C TYR A 54 -7.75 8.27 -5.34
N GLY A 55 -8.13 9.38 -5.94
CA GLY A 55 -8.84 9.41 -7.21
C GLY A 55 -9.42 10.78 -7.54
N ASP A 56 -10.07 10.89 -8.70
CA ASP A 56 -10.75 12.12 -9.09
C ASP A 56 -12.00 12.33 -8.23
N THR A 57 -11.88 13.15 -7.19
CA THR A 57 -13.01 13.46 -6.30
C THR A 57 -14.18 14.11 -7.03
N ASN A 58 -13.99 14.73 -8.19
CA ASN A 58 -15.11 15.28 -8.98
C ASN A 58 -16.01 14.16 -9.54
N ARG A 59 -15.50 12.92 -9.63
CA ARG A 59 -16.23 11.73 -10.09
C ARG A 59 -16.88 10.94 -8.95
N ILE A 60 -16.68 11.36 -7.70
CA ILE A 60 -17.22 10.71 -6.51
C ILE A 60 -18.45 11.49 -6.04
N PRO A 61 -19.62 10.86 -5.81
CA PRO A 61 -20.79 11.56 -5.30
C PRO A 61 -20.50 12.29 -3.98
N ALA A 62 -21.03 13.50 -3.82
CA ALA A 62 -20.78 14.34 -2.65
C ALA A 62 -21.13 13.65 -1.31
N SER A 63 -22.22 12.87 -1.29
CA SER A 63 -22.62 12.09 -0.11
C SER A 63 -21.59 11.03 0.28
N VAL A 64 -20.96 10.38 -0.70
CA VAL A 64 -19.87 9.42 -0.48
C VAL A 64 -18.64 10.15 0.03
N GLN A 65 -18.26 11.28 -0.59
CA GLN A 65 -17.11 12.06 -0.12
C GLN A 65 -17.26 12.50 1.34
N GLN A 66 -18.46 13.00 1.70
CA GLN A 66 -18.76 13.43 3.05
C GLN A 66 -18.71 12.26 4.04
N GLY A 67 -19.32 11.12 3.71
CA GLY A 67 -19.30 9.95 4.60
C GLY A 67 -17.89 9.42 4.83
N LEU A 68 -17.06 9.38 3.79
CA LEU A 68 -15.65 8.99 3.92
C LEU A 68 -14.85 9.97 4.78
N LYS A 69 -14.93 11.29 4.50
CA LYS A 69 -14.20 12.31 5.27
C LYS A 69 -14.62 12.34 6.74
N SER A 70 -15.92 12.27 7.01
CA SER A 70 -16.45 12.31 8.38
C SER A 70 -16.02 11.12 9.25
N THR A 71 -15.56 10.04 8.63
CA THR A 71 -15.08 8.83 9.33
C THR A 71 -13.56 8.70 9.37
N GLY A 72 -12.86 9.78 9.03
CA GLY A 72 -11.42 9.91 9.10
C GLY A 72 -10.66 9.32 7.91
N VAL A 73 -11.33 9.14 6.76
CA VAL A 73 -10.65 8.82 5.50
C VAL A 73 -10.14 10.11 4.88
N ASP A 74 -8.84 10.15 4.59
CA ASP A 74 -8.22 11.25 3.89
C ASP A 74 -8.40 11.09 2.37
N LEU A 75 -9.25 11.93 1.78
CA LEU A 75 -9.53 11.93 0.34
C LEU A 75 -8.57 12.85 -0.40
N ASN A 76 -7.65 12.22 -1.12
CA ASN A 76 -6.61 12.85 -1.91
C ASN A 76 -7.08 12.99 -3.36
N HIS A 77 -7.36 14.22 -3.78
CA HIS A 77 -7.81 14.51 -5.14
C HIS A 77 -6.67 14.31 -6.15
N VAL A 78 -6.92 13.45 -7.13
CA VAL A 78 -6.04 13.25 -8.29
C VAL A 78 -6.84 13.53 -9.56
N PRO A 79 -6.57 14.63 -10.29
CA PRO A 79 -7.32 14.96 -11.49
C PRO A 79 -7.27 13.85 -12.52
N ALA A 80 -8.42 13.51 -13.11
CA ALA A 80 -8.44 12.59 -14.23
C ALA A 80 -7.84 13.24 -15.49
N GLY A 81 -7.24 12.42 -16.35
CA GLY A 81 -6.67 12.86 -17.64
C GLY A 81 -5.23 12.42 -17.84
N VAL A 82 -4.55 12.04 -16.76
CA VAL A 82 -3.25 11.35 -16.82
C VAL A 82 -3.47 9.90 -16.43
N LYS A 83 -3.14 8.99 -17.35
CA LYS A 83 -3.22 7.55 -17.09
C LYS A 83 -2.33 7.21 -15.88
N ASP A 84 -2.86 6.39 -14.98
CA ASP A 84 -2.14 5.86 -13.82
C ASP A 84 -1.68 6.93 -12.81
N ALA A 85 -2.22 8.15 -12.86
CA ALA A 85 -1.85 9.24 -11.95
C ALA A 85 -2.15 8.89 -10.48
N SER A 86 -3.31 8.29 -10.22
CA SER A 86 -3.71 7.81 -8.89
C SER A 86 -2.70 6.77 -8.39
N ASN A 87 -2.30 5.83 -9.25
CA ASN A 87 -1.32 4.79 -8.90
C ASN A 87 0.03 5.38 -8.51
N LYS A 88 0.55 6.31 -9.32
CA LYS A 88 1.82 7.00 -9.05
C LYS A 88 1.78 7.79 -7.76
N LYS A 89 0.68 8.51 -7.48
CA LYS A 89 0.54 9.27 -6.24
C LYS A 89 0.52 8.35 -5.02
N ILE A 90 -0.21 7.23 -5.09
CA ILE A 90 -0.21 6.21 -4.03
C ILE A 90 1.20 5.69 -3.79
N LEU A 91 1.93 5.31 -4.85
CA LEU A 91 3.30 4.78 -4.74
C LEU A 91 4.23 5.79 -4.04
N VAL A 92 4.20 7.04 -4.47
CA VAL A 92 5.03 8.10 -3.89
C VAL A 92 4.70 8.28 -2.41
N ASP A 93 3.43 8.46 -2.05
CA ASP A 93 3.03 8.70 -0.66
C ASP A 93 3.31 7.50 0.24
N MET A 94 3.10 6.28 -0.27
CA MET A 94 3.42 5.04 0.42
C MET A 94 4.90 4.97 0.79
N LEU A 95 5.79 5.33 -0.14
CA LEU A 95 7.23 5.31 0.08
C LEU A 95 7.68 6.44 1.02
N PHE A 96 7.10 7.64 0.91
CA PHE A 96 7.35 8.72 1.87
C PHE A 96 6.90 8.34 3.28
N TRP A 97 5.73 7.72 3.43
CA TRP A 97 5.24 7.27 4.74
C TRP A 97 6.19 6.26 5.39
N ALA A 98 6.85 5.41 4.60
CA ALA A 98 7.85 4.46 5.08
C ALA A 98 9.09 5.13 5.71
N LEU A 99 9.42 6.35 5.29
CA LEU A 99 10.55 7.12 5.86
C LEU A 99 10.25 7.55 7.30
N ASP A 100 9.01 7.95 7.57
CA ASP A 100 8.57 8.42 8.89
C ASP A 100 8.14 7.27 9.82
N ASN A 101 7.91 6.07 9.27
CA ASN A 101 7.33 4.94 9.99
C ASN A 101 8.15 3.66 9.72
N PRO A 102 9.31 3.49 10.40
CA PRO A 102 10.14 2.31 10.23
C PRO A 102 9.41 1.02 10.63
N ALA A 103 9.88 -0.10 10.09
CA ALA A 103 9.36 -1.41 10.47
C ALA A 103 9.52 -1.69 11.98
N PRO A 104 8.59 -2.43 12.62
CA PRO A 104 7.43 -3.10 12.01
C PRO A 104 6.24 -2.15 11.80
N CYS A 105 5.67 -2.17 10.60
CA CYS A 105 4.40 -1.52 10.25
C CYS A 105 3.58 -2.40 9.29
N ASN A 106 2.27 -2.17 9.23
CA ASN A 106 1.35 -2.84 8.33
C ASN A 106 0.93 -1.91 7.18
N TYR A 107 0.97 -2.42 5.97
CA TYR A 107 0.42 -1.76 4.79
C TYR A 107 -0.79 -2.55 4.31
N LEU A 108 -1.92 -1.90 4.11
CA LEU A 108 -3.07 -2.45 3.41
C LEU A 108 -3.26 -1.69 2.10
N LEU A 109 -2.90 -2.33 0.99
CA LEU A 109 -3.21 -1.80 -0.34
C LEU A 109 -4.61 -2.27 -0.75
N ILE A 110 -5.46 -1.34 -1.17
CA ILE A 110 -6.77 -1.62 -1.76
C ILE A 110 -6.69 -1.23 -3.22
N CYS A 111 -6.20 -2.15 -4.05
CA CYS A 111 -5.98 -1.97 -5.48
C CYS A 111 -5.86 -3.35 -6.17
N GLY A 112 -6.10 -3.39 -7.48
CA GLY A 112 -5.90 -4.59 -8.32
C GLY A 112 -4.72 -4.50 -9.28
N ASP A 113 -4.01 -3.36 -9.30
CA ASP A 113 -3.01 -3.06 -10.33
C ASP A 113 -1.67 -3.74 -10.04
N ARG A 114 -1.07 -4.31 -11.10
CA ARG A 114 0.21 -5.00 -11.01
C ARG A 114 1.37 -4.06 -10.75
N ASP A 115 1.24 -2.78 -11.06
CA ASP A 115 2.33 -1.81 -10.98
C ASP A 115 2.84 -1.61 -9.54
N PHE A 116 2.05 -1.96 -8.53
CA PHE A 116 2.46 -1.95 -7.13
C PHE A 116 3.32 -3.15 -6.71
N SER A 117 3.39 -4.22 -7.51
CA SER A 117 4.00 -5.50 -7.09
C SER A 117 5.46 -5.35 -6.66
N ASN A 118 6.25 -4.57 -7.39
CA ASN A 118 7.66 -4.35 -7.07
C ASN A 118 7.81 -3.59 -5.74
N ALA A 119 7.08 -2.49 -5.57
CA ALA A 119 7.13 -1.69 -4.34
C ALA A 119 6.71 -2.52 -3.10
N LEU A 120 5.61 -3.28 -3.20
CA LEU A 120 5.17 -4.15 -2.11
C LEU A 120 6.18 -5.24 -1.78
N HIS A 121 6.80 -5.85 -2.79
CA HIS A 121 7.86 -6.82 -2.58
C HIS A 121 9.05 -6.19 -1.83
N GLN A 122 9.48 -5.00 -2.24
CA GLN A 122 10.59 -4.27 -1.62
C GLN A 122 10.30 -3.86 -0.17
N LEU A 123 9.06 -3.46 0.15
CA LEU A 123 8.62 -3.20 1.52
C LEU A 123 8.61 -4.49 2.34
N ARG A 124 8.13 -5.61 1.79
CA ARG A 124 8.15 -6.91 2.48
C ARG A 124 9.57 -7.35 2.84
N MET A 125 10.53 -7.18 1.93
CA MET A 125 11.94 -7.50 2.19
C MET A 125 12.50 -6.67 3.36
N ARG A 126 12.01 -5.44 3.54
CA ARG A 126 12.31 -4.54 4.66
C ARG A 126 11.46 -4.77 5.91
N LYS A 127 10.88 -5.96 6.08
CA LYS A 127 10.12 -6.38 7.27
C LYS A 127 8.83 -5.58 7.53
N TYR A 128 8.27 -4.97 6.49
CA TYR A 128 6.88 -4.51 6.55
C TYR A 128 5.92 -5.67 6.31
N ASN A 129 4.78 -5.66 7.00
CA ASN A 129 3.72 -6.62 6.75
C ASN A 129 2.77 -6.08 5.67
N ILE A 130 2.58 -6.85 4.60
CA ILE A 130 1.80 -6.45 3.44
C ILE A 130 0.46 -7.18 3.44
N LEU A 131 -0.62 -6.39 3.42
CA LEU A 131 -2.00 -6.81 3.31
C LEU A 131 -2.57 -6.27 1.99
N LEU A 132 -3.50 -7.00 1.38
CA LEU A 132 -4.11 -6.63 0.12
C LEU A 132 -5.63 -6.79 0.19
N ALA A 133 -6.36 -5.83 -0.36
CA ALA A 133 -7.75 -6.02 -0.75
C ALA A 133 -7.85 -5.81 -2.26
N GLN A 134 -8.20 -6.87 -2.97
CA GLN A 134 -8.28 -6.86 -4.42
C GLN A 134 -9.72 -6.65 -4.89
N PRO A 135 -9.94 -6.03 -6.07
CA PRO A 135 -11.19 -6.18 -6.80
C PRO A 135 -11.33 -7.64 -7.28
N GLN A 136 -12.36 -7.95 -8.08
CA GLN A 136 -12.69 -9.33 -8.46
C GLN A 136 -11.51 -10.13 -9.08
N LYS A 137 -10.57 -9.44 -9.70
CA LYS A 137 -9.28 -10.00 -10.15
C LYS A 137 -8.16 -9.02 -9.81
N ALA A 138 -7.05 -9.52 -9.29
CA ALA A 138 -5.77 -8.82 -9.27
C ALA A 138 -4.68 -9.69 -9.92
N SER A 139 -3.54 -9.08 -10.20
CA SER A 139 -2.39 -9.82 -10.75
C SER A 139 -1.83 -10.81 -9.72
N ILE A 140 -1.31 -11.94 -10.23
CA ILE A 140 -0.69 -12.99 -9.41
C ILE A 140 0.52 -12.43 -8.63
N SER A 141 1.32 -11.57 -9.26
CA SER A 141 2.49 -10.94 -8.63
C SER A 141 2.11 -10.07 -7.43
N LEU A 142 0.99 -9.33 -7.52
CA LEU A 142 0.50 -8.51 -6.42
C LEU A 142 0.02 -9.36 -5.25
N VAL A 143 -0.75 -10.41 -5.55
CA VAL A 143 -1.23 -11.39 -4.56
C VAL A 143 -0.07 -12.09 -3.86
N ALA A 144 0.96 -12.49 -4.62
CA ALA A 144 2.13 -13.19 -4.08
C ALA A 144 3.01 -12.31 -3.16
N ALA A 145 2.90 -10.98 -3.26
CA ALA A 145 3.58 -10.05 -2.36
C ALA A 145 2.88 -9.93 -1.00
N ALA A 146 1.57 -10.19 -0.93
CA ALA A 146 0.75 -10.01 0.27
C ALA A 146 0.76 -11.24 1.19
N LYS A 147 0.76 -10.98 2.51
CA LYS A 147 0.58 -12.02 3.55
C LYS A 147 -0.87 -12.46 3.64
N CYS A 148 -1.81 -11.53 3.44
CA CYS A 148 -3.24 -11.76 3.56
C CYS A 148 -4.00 -10.97 2.50
N VAL A 149 -5.04 -11.59 1.93
CA VAL A 149 -5.78 -11.02 0.80
C VAL A 149 -7.28 -11.06 1.09
N TRP A 150 -7.94 -9.91 1.00
CA TRP A 150 -9.39 -9.79 0.99
C TRP A 150 -9.91 -9.62 -0.43
N GLN A 151 -11.14 -10.09 -0.66
CA GLN A 151 -11.97 -9.47 -1.69
C GLN A 151 -12.45 -8.12 -1.18
N TRP A 152 -12.35 -7.08 -2.01
CA TRP A 152 -12.75 -5.72 -1.65
C TRP A 152 -14.18 -5.66 -1.09
N THR A 153 -15.11 -6.38 -1.71
CA THR A 153 -16.50 -6.46 -1.25
C THR A 153 -16.67 -7.15 0.10
N SER A 154 -15.82 -8.15 0.41
CA SER A 154 -15.78 -8.77 1.73
C SER A 154 -15.26 -7.79 2.78
N LEU A 155 -14.13 -7.13 2.49
CA LEU A 155 -13.54 -6.13 3.40
C LEU A 155 -14.52 -4.98 3.70
N LEU A 156 -15.23 -4.50 2.67
CA LEU A 156 -16.27 -3.48 2.81
C LEU A 156 -17.42 -3.88 3.75
N ALA A 157 -17.69 -5.17 3.90
CA ALA A 157 -18.71 -5.70 4.79
C ALA A 157 -18.14 -6.08 6.18
N GLY A 158 -16.87 -5.77 6.47
CA GLY A 158 -16.20 -6.22 7.69
C GLY A 158 -15.89 -7.71 7.67
N GLY A 159 -15.89 -8.33 6.49
CA GLY A 159 -15.72 -9.75 6.30
C GLY A 159 -14.28 -10.24 6.42
N ARG A 160 -14.14 -11.56 6.39
CA ARG A 160 -12.85 -12.24 6.48
C ARG A 160 -12.08 -12.20 5.16
N PRO A 161 -10.75 -12.33 5.21
CA PRO A 161 -9.94 -12.52 4.02
C PRO A 161 -10.24 -13.85 3.33
N LEU A 162 -9.78 -13.96 2.09
CA LEU A 162 -9.83 -15.18 1.30
C LEU A 162 -9.10 -16.32 2.04
N THR A 163 -9.76 -17.46 2.14
CA THR A 163 -9.12 -18.71 2.57
C THR A 163 -8.40 -19.30 1.37
N ASN A 164 -7.13 -19.67 1.52
CA ASN A 164 -6.44 -20.51 0.55
C ASN A 164 -7.10 -21.90 0.58
N THR A 165 -8.19 -22.07 -0.17
CA THR A 165 -8.76 -23.38 -0.49
C THR A 165 -8.52 -23.60 -1.98
N ASP A 166 -7.44 -24.33 -2.24
CA ASP A 166 -7.08 -25.11 -3.43
C ASP A 166 -7.67 -24.66 -4.79
N GLY A 167 -6.93 -23.78 -5.46
CA GLY A 167 -6.84 -23.85 -6.91
C GLY A 167 -5.77 -24.89 -7.27
N SER A 168 -6.21 -26.05 -7.76
CA SER A 168 -5.37 -27.04 -8.41
C SER A 168 -4.46 -26.38 -9.45
N VAL A 169 -3.16 -26.37 -9.20
CA VAL A 169 -2.14 -26.26 -10.25
C VAL A 169 -1.30 -27.53 -10.14
N ASP A 170 -1.48 -28.37 -11.15
CA ASP A 170 -0.75 -29.60 -11.39
C ASP A 170 0.76 -29.34 -11.52
N ASN A 171 1.55 -30.36 -11.18
CA ASN A 171 3.01 -30.35 -11.02
C ASN A 171 3.77 -29.97 -12.31
N SER A 172 4.80 -29.14 -12.14
CA SER A 172 6.22 -29.46 -12.41
C SER A 172 7.01 -28.20 -12.79
N VAL A 173 8.04 -27.89 -11.99
CA VAL A 173 9.44 -27.65 -12.39
C VAL A 173 10.20 -27.27 -11.11
N HIS A 174 11.08 -28.17 -10.68
CA HIS A 174 12.12 -27.86 -9.71
C HIS A 174 13.07 -26.80 -10.31
N ALA A 175 13.26 -25.68 -9.62
CA ALA A 175 14.41 -24.81 -9.80
C ALA A 175 15.14 -24.68 -8.45
N PRO A 176 16.49 -24.64 -8.42
CA PRO A 176 17.23 -24.68 -7.17
C PRO A 176 17.12 -23.35 -6.42
N VAL A 177 17.08 -23.46 -5.09
CA VAL A 177 17.17 -22.33 -4.17
C VAL A 177 18.59 -21.78 -4.22
N SER A 178 18.77 -20.60 -4.79
CA SER A 178 19.99 -19.81 -4.63
C SER A 178 19.85 -18.91 -3.40
N GLU A 179 20.82 -19.04 -2.50
CA GLU A 179 20.98 -18.30 -1.25
C GLU A 179 21.02 -16.77 -1.49
N PRO A 180 20.37 -15.92 -0.66
CA PRO A 180 20.39 -14.48 -0.89
C PRO A 180 21.73 -13.89 -0.46
N LEU A 181 22.43 -13.23 -1.39
CA LEU A 181 23.55 -12.36 -1.07
C LEU A 181 23.07 -11.21 -0.17
N LEU A 182 23.57 -11.18 1.06
CA LEU A 182 23.42 -10.07 1.99
C LEU A 182 24.12 -8.83 1.41
N MET A 183 23.35 -7.84 1.01
CA MET A 183 23.85 -6.47 0.76
C MET A 183 23.41 -5.58 1.92
N PRO A 184 24.26 -4.64 2.38
CA PRO A 184 23.93 -3.76 3.50
C PRO A 184 22.74 -2.84 3.17
N ASP A 185 21.82 -2.72 4.12
CA ASP A 185 20.49 -2.09 3.99
C ASP A 185 20.48 -0.65 3.43
N ASN A 186 21.61 0.07 3.53
CA ASN A 186 21.73 1.47 3.14
C ASN A 186 21.85 1.69 1.62
N VAL A 187 22.39 0.71 0.89
CA VAL A 187 22.61 0.84 -0.58
C VAL A 187 21.29 0.75 -1.34
N LEU A 188 20.34 -0.04 -0.85
CA LEU A 188 19.06 -0.28 -1.52
C LEU A 188 18.04 0.86 -1.32
N LEU A 189 18.21 1.70 -0.29
CA LEU A 189 17.42 2.93 -0.12
C LEU A 189 17.92 4.02 -1.07
N GLU A 190 19.24 4.17 -1.22
CA GLU A 190 19.81 5.05 -2.24
C GLU A 190 19.40 4.61 -3.64
N GLU A 191 19.43 3.31 -3.97
CA GLU A 191 18.97 2.83 -5.27
C GLU A 191 17.47 3.04 -5.51
N LEU A 192 16.62 2.89 -4.49
CA LEU A 192 15.19 3.21 -4.60
C LEU A 192 14.93 4.72 -4.71
N VAL A 193 15.68 5.53 -3.96
CA VAL A 193 15.64 6.99 -4.06
C VAL A 193 16.16 7.44 -5.42
N ASN A 194 17.19 6.80 -5.97
CA ASN A 194 17.75 7.06 -7.30
C ASN A 194 16.80 6.57 -8.41
N HIS A 195 16.08 5.46 -8.20
CA HIS A 195 15.08 4.98 -9.14
C HIS A 195 13.82 5.85 -9.12
N LEU A 196 13.40 6.32 -7.94
CA LEU A 196 12.41 7.38 -7.76
C LEU A 196 12.89 8.68 -8.40
N HIS A 197 14.16 9.05 -8.24
CA HIS A 197 14.76 10.23 -8.86
C HIS A 197 14.68 10.14 -10.39
N PHE A 198 15.01 9.00 -10.99
CA PHE A 198 14.92 8.76 -12.43
C PHE A 198 13.47 8.81 -12.96
N GLU A 199 12.49 8.25 -12.23
CA GLU A 199 11.07 8.33 -12.62
C GLU A 199 10.45 9.71 -12.36
N VAL A 200 10.97 10.46 -11.37
CA VAL A 200 10.47 11.79 -10.98
C VAL A 200 11.12 12.92 -11.80
N GLU A 201 12.36 12.78 -12.27
CA GLU A 201 12.97 13.69 -13.25
C GLU A 201 12.16 13.76 -14.55
N HIS A 202 11.52 12.65 -14.94
CA HIS A 202 10.57 12.60 -16.05
C HIS A 202 9.23 13.31 -15.77
N MET A 203 8.90 13.61 -14.50
CA MET A 203 7.63 14.22 -14.08
C MET A 203 7.72 15.72 -13.73
N GLY A 204 8.89 16.33 -13.89
CA GLY A 204 9.06 17.78 -14.00
C GLY A 204 8.22 18.65 -13.05
N LEU A 205 8.49 18.64 -11.74
CA LEU A 205 8.02 19.68 -10.82
C LEU A 205 9.03 19.99 -9.71
N LYS A 206 9.20 21.29 -9.45
CA LYS A 206 10.12 21.99 -8.53
C LYS A 206 10.03 21.60 -7.03
N LEU A 207 9.35 20.51 -6.66
CA LEU A 207 9.21 20.11 -5.25
C LEU A 207 10.46 19.44 -4.66
N MET A 208 11.39 18.96 -5.49
CA MET A 208 12.55 18.20 -5.01
C MET A 208 13.75 19.06 -4.57
N SER A 209 13.82 20.36 -4.88
CA SER A 209 14.95 21.19 -4.43
C SER A 209 15.02 21.32 -2.90
N ASN A 210 13.87 21.24 -2.22
CA ASN A 210 13.79 21.28 -0.77
C ASN A 210 13.99 19.90 -0.11
N ILE A 211 13.94 18.81 -0.89
CA ILE A 211 14.13 17.46 -0.37
C ILE A 211 15.64 17.16 -0.32
N PHE A 212 16.40 17.51 -1.37
CA PHE A 212 17.86 17.32 -1.37
C PHE A 212 18.62 18.25 -0.40
N SER A 213 18.09 19.44 -0.08
CA SER A 213 18.70 20.31 0.93
C SER A 213 18.59 19.77 2.36
N SER A 214 17.66 18.83 2.61
CA SER A 214 17.54 18.14 3.89
C SER A 214 18.44 16.91 4.00
N PHE A 215 18.88 16.32 2.87
CA PHE A 215 19.76 15.15 2.85
C PHE A 215 21.25 15.52 2.90
N SER A 216 21.64 16.74 2.50
CA SER A 216 23.03 17.22 2.60
C SER A 216 23.52 17.50 4.02
N LEU A 217 22.66 17.40 5.04
CA LEU A 217 23.04 17.64 6.45
C LEU A 217 23.29 16.37 7.27
N LEU A 218 23.07 15.17 6.72
CA LEU A 218 23.32 13.91 7.46
C LEU A 218 24.50 13.07 6.95
N THR A 219 25.30 13.61 6.02
CA THR A 219 26.58 13.00 5.59
C THR A 219 27.76 13.97 5.73
N ILE A 220 27.83 14.67 6.86
CA ILE A 220 29.12 15.14 7.42
C ILE A 220 29.28 14.46 8.76
N CYS A 221 29.58 13.15 8.74
CA CYS A 221 30.14 12.45 9.90
C CYS A 221 30.62 11.03 9.57
N ILE A 222 31.37 10.83 8.47
CA ILE A 222 32.42 9.79 8.44
C ILE A 222 33.62 10.39 7.73
N SER A 223 34.65 10.66 8.52
CA SER A 223 35.96 11.14 8.09
C SER A 223 36.85 9.97 7.68
N PHE A 224 37.79 10.28 6.77
CA PHE A 224 38.86 9.48 6.14
C PHE A 224 38.50 8.74 4.85
#